data_AF-A0A925W553-F1
#
_entry.id   AF-A0A925W553-F1
#
_cell.length_a   1.000
_cell.length_b   1.000
_cell.length_c   1.000
_cell.angle_alpha   90.00
_cell.angle_beta   90.00
_cell.angle_gamma   90.00
#
_symmetry.space_group_name_H-M   'P 1'
#
loop_
_entity.id
_entity.type
_entity.pdbx_description
1 polymer ?
#
loop_
_entity_poly.entity_id
_entity_poly.type
_entity_poly.pdbx_seq_one_letter_code
_entity_poly.pdbx_strand_id
1 'polypeptide(L)'
;MSISGKDWTVEMLDALPDDGRRYEVIDGELLVTPAPANVHKRAIAELYLLLAPYAGAEKSTAQLVWKPVASAAPLVIDLEAYFREVVS
;
A
#
# COMPACT_ATOMS: atom_id res chain seq x y z
N MET A 1 -1.84 -1.49 -15.96
CA MET A 1 -1.93 -2.08 -17.32
C MET A 1 -1.42 -3.51 -17.22
N SER A 2 -2.17 -4.51 -17.68
CA SER A 2 -1.70 -5.92 -17.71
C SER A 2 -1.15 -6.22 -19.10
N ILE A 3 -0.03 -6.94 -19.18
CA ILE A 3 0.51 -7.47 -20.43
C ILE A 3 0.17 -8.96 -20.47
N SER A 4 -0.85 -9.32 -21.24
CA SER A 4 -1.27 -10.71 -21.44
C SER A 4 -0.68 -11.28 -22.74
N GLY A 5 -0.44 -12.60 -22.78
CA GLY A 5 0.09 -13.33 -23.94
C GLY A 5 1.52 -13.87 -23.80
N LYS A 6 2.14 -13.79 -22.62
CA LYS A 6 3.44 -14.38 -22.29
C LYS A 6 3.39 -14.91 -20.86
N ASP A 7 3.86 -16.14 -20.62
CA ASP A 7 4.05 -16.68 -19.28
C ASP A 7 5.22 -15.93 -18.61
N TRP A 8 4.91 -14.96 -17.75
CA TRP A 8 5.92 -14.22 -17.00
C TRP A 8 6.50 -15.06 -15.86
N THR A 9 7.83 -15.05 -15.75
CA THR A 9 8.57 -15.68 -14.65
C THR A 9 9.21 -14.63 -13.74
N VAL A 10 9.66 -15.06 -12.57
CA VAL A 10 10.37 -14.18 -11.61
C VAL A 10 11.68 -13.67 -12.21
N GLU A 11 12.41 -14.49 -12.98
CA GLU A 11 13.67 -14.10 -13.61
C GLU A 11 13.45 -13.00 -14.67
N MET A 12 12.31 -13.03 -15.36
CA MET A 12 11.94 -11.97 -16.30
C MET A 12 11.54 -10.67 -15.59
N LEU A 13 10.91 -10.78 -14.41
CA LEU A 13 10.58 -9.63 -13.55
C LEU A 13 11.86 -8.94 -13.06
N ASP A 14 12.85 -9.70 -12.61
CA ASP A 14 14.14 -9.19 -12.11
C ASP A 14 14.97 -8.48 -13.19
N ALA A 15 14.71 -8.76 -14.47
CA ALA A 15 15.37 -8.12 -15.60
C ALA A 15 14.74 -6.77 -16.02
N LEU A 16 13.64 -6.36 -15.40
CA LEU A 16 12.96 -5.10 -15.72
C LEU A 16 13.72 -3.88 -15.19
N PRO A 17 13.61 -2.73 -15.87
CA PRO A 17 14.29 -1.50 -15.45
C PRO A 17 13.67 -0.94 -14.16
N ASP A 18 14.51 -0.32 -13.33
CA ASP A 18 14.06 0.52 -12.22
C ASP A 18 13.63 1.91 -12.74
N ASP A 19 12.46 1.95 -13.36
CA ASP A 19 11.88 3.16 -13.96
C ASP A 19 10.81 3.81 -13.07
N GLY A 20 10.78 3.44 -11.78
CA GLY A 20 9.82 3.92 -10.80
C GLY A 20 8.41 3.29 -10.93
N ARG A 21 8.23 2.30 -11.80
CA ARG A 21 7.01 1.48 -11.85
C ARG A 21 7.12 0.29 -10.93
N ARG A 22 5.98 -0.15 -10.40
CA ARG A 22 5.87 -1.39 -9.65
C ARG A 22 5.42 -2.50 -10.61
N TYR A 23 6.24 -3.53 -10.68
CA TYR A 23 6.02 -4.71 -11.51
C TYR A 23 5.67 -5.90 -10.63
N GLU A 24 4.60 -6.61 -10.96
CA GLU A 24 4.12 -7.77 -10.20
C GLU A 24 3.73 -8.88 -11.18
N VAL A 25 4.14 -10.12 -10.89
CA VAL A 25 3.68 -11.30 -11.65
C VAL A 25 2.59 -12.00 -10.86
N ILE A 26 1.40 -12.14 -11.46
CA ILE A 26 0.25 -12.83 -10.86
C ILE A 26 -0.29 -13.81 -11.91
N ASP A 27 -0.32 -15.10 -11.56
CA ASP A 27 -0.79 -16.18 -12.45
C ASP A 27 -0.13 -16.17 -13.85
N GLY A 28 1.16 -15.80 -13.90
CA GLY A 28 1.91 -15.71 -15.16
C GLY A 28 1.67 -14.43 -15.97
N GLU A 29 0.83 -13.50 -15.49
CA GLU A 29 0.64 -12.19 -16.10
C GLU A 29 1.48 -11.11 -15.40
N LEU A 30 2.02 -10.18 -16.20
CA LEU A 30 2.69 -8.99 -15.65
C LEU A 30 1.70 -7.86 -15.44
N LEU A 31 1.50 -7.48 -14.19
CA LEU A 31 0.83 -6.26 -13.81
C LEU A 31 1.85 -5.13 -13.67
N VAL A 32 1.61 -4.05 -14.39
CA VAL A 32 2.39 -2.82 -14.30
C VAL A 32 1.54 -1.74 -13.64
N THR A 33 1.96 -1.35 -12.44
CA THR A 33 1.37 -0.24 -11.68
C THR A 33 2.27 0.98 -11.81
N PRO A 34 1.79 2.10 -12.38
CA PRO A 34 2.58 3.32 -12.44
C PRO A 34 2.92 3.83 -11.04
N ALA A 35 3.97 4.65 -10.93
CA ALA A 35 4.30 5.32 -9.68
C ALA A 35 3.04 5.98 -9.08
N PRO A 36 2.78 5.81 -7.77
CA PRO A 36 1.60 6.40 -7.16
C PRO A 36 1.63 7.92 -7.33
N ALA A 37 0.49 8.51 -7.71
CA ALA A 37 0.35 9.95 -7.81
C ALA A 37 0.66 10.62 -6.47
N ASN A 38 1.07 11.89 -6.49
CA ASN A 38 1.41 12.65 -5.28
C ASN A 38 0.28 12.64 -4.25
N VAL A 39 -0.97 12.64 -4.69
CA VAL A 39 -2.16 12.53 -3.85
C VAL A 39 -2.18 11.22 -3.06
N HIS A 40 -1.90 10.09 -3.72
CA HIS A 40 -1.85 8.78 -3.07
C HIS A 40 -0.69 8.69 -2.07
N LYS A 41 0.48 9.25 -2.42
CA LYS A 41 1.63 9.35 -1.49
C LYS A 41 1.28 10.17 -0.25
N ARG A 42 0.59 11.30 -0.43
CA ARG A 42 0.13 12.16 0.67
C ARG A 42 -0.83 11.43 1.60
N ALA A 43 -1.84 10.76 1.05
CA ALA A 43 -2.79 10.01 1.85
C ALA A 43 -2.16 8.86 2.65
N ILE A 44 -1.21 8.12 2.06
CA ILE A 44 -0.46 7.09 2.80
C ILE A 44 0.36 7.71 3.94
N ALA A 45 1.01 8.85 3.70
CA ALA A 45 1.80 9.52 4.73
C ALA A 45 0.92 9.98 5.91
N GLU A 46 -0.26 10.51 5.63
CA GLU A 46 -1.20 10.94 6.66
C GLU A 46 -1.80 9.74 7.41
N LEU A 47 -2.16 8.67 6.71
CA LEU A 47 -2.59 7.42 7.36
C LEU A 47 -1.47 6.83 8.24
N TYR A 48 -0.23 6.85 7.76
CA TYR A 48 0.93 6.43 8.54
C TYR A 48 1.09 7.26 9.81
N LEU A 49 0.98 8.60 9.73
CA LEU A 49 1.07 9.49 10.88
C LEU A 49 -0.06 9.26 11.90
N LEU A 50 -1.26 8.91 11.44
CA LEU A 50 -2.38 8.57 12.32
C LEU A 50 -2.17 7.25 13.06
N LEU A 51 -1.57 6.25 12.40
CA LEU A 51 -1.36 4.91 12.97
C LEU A 51 -0.07 4.82 13.78
N ALA A 52 0.95 5.63 13.49
CA ALA A 52 2.27 5.58 14.12
C ALA A 52 2.25 5.63 15.66
N PRO A 53 1.40 6.44 16.34
CA PRO A 53 1.32 6.44 17.81
C PRO A 53 0.79 5.14 18.42
N TYR A 54 0.09 4.32 17.62
CA TYR A 54 -0.52 3.06 18.06
C TYR A 54 0.29 1.83 17.68
N ALA A 55 1.24 1.98 16.76
CA ALA A 55 2.27 1.00 16.50
C ALA A 55 3.28 1.08 17.65
N GLY A 56 3.20 0.15 18.61
CA GLY A 56 4.16 0.07 19.71
C GLY A 56 5.61 -0.02 19.20
N ALA A 57 6.59 0.16 20.08
CA ALA A 57 8.02 0.17 19.74
C ALA A 57 8.56 -1.14 19.09
N GLU A 58 7.74 -2.20 19.02
CA GLU A 58 8.08 -3.39 18.25
C GLU A 58 7.90 -3.13 16.75
N LYS A 59 9.03 -3.23 16.05
CA LYS A 59 9.11 -3.08 14.61
C LYS A 59 8.10 -4.01 13.93
N SER A 60 7.35 -3.41 13.01
CA SER A 60 6.39 -4.02 12.10
C SER A 60 6.82 -5.42 11.67
N THR A 61 6.21 -6.45 12.27
CA THR A 61 6.26 -7.81 11.73
C THR A 61 5.17 -7.95 10.66
N ALA A 62 5.24 -8.99 9.84
CA ALA A 62 4.35 -9.22 8.69
C ALA A 62 2.84 -9.34 9.04
N GLN A 63 2.46 -9.21 10.32
CA GLN A 63 1.09 -9.21 10.79
C GLN A 63 0.89 -8.12 11.85
N LEU A 64 0.04 -7.12 11.55
CA LEU A 64 -0.44 -6.16 12.55
C LEU A 64 -1.61 -6.82 13.32
N VAL A 65 -1.32 -7.49 14.43
CA VAL A 65 -2.37 -7.97 15.36
C VAL A 65 -2.69 -6.85 16.34
N TRP A 66 -3.59 -5.95 15.95
CA TRP A 66 -4.08 -4.91 16.84
C TRP A 66 -5.21 -5.46 17.74
N LYS A 67 -4.94 -5.55 19.05
CA LYS A 67 -5.97 -5.70 20.09
C LYS A 67 -5.89 -4.45 20.97
N PRO A 68 -6.91 -3.57 21.01
CA PRO A 68 -6.88 -2.45 21.94
C PRO A 68 -6.95 -3.01 23.36
N VAL A 69 -5.90 -2.76 24.16
CA VAL A 69 -5.94 -3.01 25.60
C VAL A 69 -6.80 -1.91 26.20
N ALA A 70 -7.94 -2.32 26.80
CA ALA A 70 -9.00 -1.47 27.36
C ALA A 70 -9.78 -0.63 26.33
N SER A 71 -10.98 -1.11 26.00
CA SER A 71 -11.98 -0.41 25.20
C SER A 71 -12.39 0.91 25.86
N ALA A 72 -11.79 2.02 25.43
CA ALA A 72 -12.58 3.13 24.93
C ALA A 72 -12.76 2.89 23.42
N ALA A 73 -13.90 3.27 22.85
CA ALA A 73 -14.36 2.92 21.50
C ALA A 73 -13.25 2.86 20.42
N PRO A 74 -13.34 1.91 19.45
CA PRO A 74 -12.33 1.77 18.40
C PRO A 74 -12.11 3.09 17.65
N LEU A 75 -10.86 3.36 17.27
CA LEU A 75 -10.56 4.46 16.34
C LEU A 75 -11.27 4.16 15.00
N VAL A 76 -12.34 4.90 14.70
CA VAL A 76 -13.02 4.84 13.41
C VAL A 76 -12.51 5.99 12.56
N ILE A 77 -11.74 5.66 11.52
CA ILE A 77 -11.32 6.63 10.50
C ILE A 77 -12.26 6.46 9.30
N ASP A 78 -13.04 7.50 8.99
CA ASP A 78 -13.81 7.56 7.74
C ASP A 78 -12.86 7.96 6.61
N LEU A 79 -12.32 6.94 5.93
CA LEU A 79 -11.41 7.11 4.81
C LEU A 79 -12.07 7.90 3.67
N GLU A 80 -13.37 7.70 3.42
CA GLU A 80 -14.07 8.32 2.30
C GLU A 80 -14.25 9.84 2.51
N ALA A 81 -14.63 10.25 3.72
CA ALA A 81 -14.68 11.66 4.11
C ALA A 81 -13.30 12.32 4.03
N TYR A 82 -12.27 11.66 4.58
CA TYR A 82 -10.90 12.15 4.56
C TYR A 82 -10.37 12.33 3.12
N PHE A 83 -10.57 11.35 2.24
CA PHE A 83 -10.16 11.46 0.84
C PHE A 83 -10.91 12.54 0.05
N ARG A 84 -12.18 12.83 0.38
CA ARG A 84 -12.91 13.95 -0.27
C ARG A 84 -12.29 15.31 0.05
N GLU A 85 -11.85 15.52 1.29
CA GLU A 85 -11.28 16.80 1.74
C GLU A 85 -9.86 17.01 1.18
N VAL A 86 -9.06 15.94 1.10
CA VAL A 86 -7.66 16.03 0.67
C VAL A 86 -7.51 16.06 -0.87
N VAL A 87 -8.53 15.65 -1.63
CA VAL A 87 -8.48 15.55 -3.11
C VAL A 87 -9.20 16.72 -3.82
N SER A 88 -9.88 17.61 -3.10
CA SER A 88 -10.38 18.89 -3.64
C SER A 88 -9.27 19.94 -3.72
#